data_AF-W9WY74-F1
#
_entry.id   AF-W9WY74-F1
#
_cell.length_a   1.000
_cell.length_b   1.000
_cell.length_c   1.000
_cell.angle_alpha   90.00
_cell.angle_beta   90.00
_cell.angle_gamma   90.00
#
_symmetry.space_group_name_H-M   'P 1'
#
loop_
_entity.id
_entity.type
_entity.pdbx_description
1 polymer ?
#
loop_
_entity_poly.entity_id
_entity_poly.type
_entity_poly.pdbx_seq_one_letter_code
_entity_poly.pdbx_strand_id
1 'polypeptide(L)'
;MAAAYTTLLLSSGRRYKAVPSSTSPLKSSRQLSRPVPTEIHLDLLANGVIPDPFIGKNEEAVQWVREQSWIYELQFEVPEDAIGKPNRRAVLLFEGLDTFATVKLNDQTSSNPTILFVNHLRECRASWGRGSPQVSEARLATRKAQYHYGWDWGPKFMTRRPWKPIYLDLYSVQLEVVVMVDGAASRANVQLGREGVVQQSRTVNVEQHIVRANFRLHDPDLWWPFALGEANLYETRVSLYQSQDSQSMLVDEMSKTFGIQKAELIQRPLPGQEDSGFFFKINNVPIFAAGSYWIPADSFLSRVSTEKYTDRVKLPRDSDQVMIRVWDGAFQHTRKCEIASRWKRSKTENYIIPLLRQLESDSSETDPGKILESTFPTRYFYEHTLPAICKALSPAISYWPGSPFGGAMENLQQVRDIHQWHVWHLEMFPYQDFPKLAGRFVSEFGMQTLPGLDTVEDFFPPEYSVLENGDVSEDKFLKWHNKMEDGGDRIAHYGNANIKFETGSN
;
A
#
# COMPACT_ATOMS: atom_id res chain seq x y z
N MET A 1 9.80 9.79 -38.88
CA MET A 1 9.94 10.83 -37.83
C MET A 1 9.99 10.11 -36.49
N ALA A 2 10.81 10.57 -35.53
CA ALA A 2 10.81 10.04 -34.17
C ALA A 2 9.76 10.76 -33.32
N ALA A 3 9.24 10.10 -32.29
CA ALA A 3 8.24 10.69 -31.39
C ALA A 3 8.85 11.81 -30.51
N ALA A 4 8.01 12.77 -30.11
CA ALA A 4 8.42 13.87 -29.22
C ALA A 4 8.65 13.39 -27.76
N TYR A 5 7.95 12.34 -27.35
CA TYR A 5 8.10 11.63 -26.08
C TYR A 5 8.30 10.12 -26.34
N THR A 6 9.13 9.44 -25.56
CA THR A 6 9.31 7.98 -25.63
C THR A 6 9.70 7.42 -24.25
N THR A 7 8.79 6.66 -23.63
CA THR A 7 9.06 5.87 -22.42
C THR A 7 9.52 4.47 -22.80
N LEU A 8 10.68 4.06 -22.30
CA LEU A 8 11.18 2.69 -22.41
C LEU A 8 11.10 1.99 -21.05
N LEU A 9 10.19 1.01 -20.92
CA LEU A 9 10.15 0.13 -19.76
C LEU A 9 11.39 -0.78 -19.76
N LEU A 10 12.32 -0.53 -18.84
CA LEU A 10 13.60 -1.23 -18.81
C LEU A 10 13.40 -2.66 -18.30
N SER A 11 13.19 -3.58 -19.25
CA SER A 11 12.55 -4.87 -19.03
C SER A 11 13.44 -6.11 -19.23
N SER A 12 14.67 -5.93 -19.72
CA SER A 12 15.62 -6.98 -20.14
C SER A 12 17.01 -6.78 -19.54
N GLY A 13 17.99 -7.63 -19.90
CA GLY A 13 19.42 -7.43 -19.57
C GLY A 13 19.78 -7.45 -18.07
N ARG A 14 19.08 -8.22 -17.26
CA ARG A 14 19.09 -8.14 -15.79
C ARG A 14 19.97 -9.19 -15.13
N ARG A 15 20.86 -8.78 -14.23
CA ARG A 15 21.60 -9.69 -13.35
C ARG A 15 21.55 -9.21 -11.91
N TYR A 16 21.75 -10.15 -10.98
CA TYR A 16 21.92 -9.84 -9.56
C TYR A 16 23.11 -10.62 -8.99
N LYS A 17 23.67 -10.14 -7.88
CA LYS A 17 24.73 -10.83 -7.13
C LYS A 17 24.71 -10.43 -5.65
N ALA A 18 25.13 -11.35 -4.79
CA ALA A 18 25.48 -11.02 -3.41
C ALA A 18 26.73 -10.13 -3.37
N VAL A 19 26.74 -9.09 -2.55
CA VAL A 19 27.96 -8.36 -2.16
C VAL A 19 28.85 -9.31 -1.35
N PRO A 20 30.16 -9.45 -1.64
CA PRO A 20 31.06 -10.25 -0.83
C PRO A 20 31.02 -9.85 0.65
N SER A 21 30.79 -10.81 1.53
CA SER A 21 30.88 -10.66 2.99
C SER A 21 31.45 -11.95 3.58
N SER A 22 32.24 -11.83 4.66
CA SER A 22 32.71 -12.98 5.45
C SER A 22 31.57 -13.76 6.14
N THR A 23 30.38 -13.15 6.25
CA THR A 23 29.17 -13.75 6.82
C THR A 23 28.19 -14.30 5.76
N SER A 24 28.52 -14.22 4.47
CA SER A 24 27.63 -14.68 3.41
C SER A 24 27.69 -16.20 3.20
N PRO A 25 26.56 -16.92 3.13
CA PRO A 25 26.56 -18.29 2.64
C PRO A 25 26.77 -18.38 1.11
N LEU A 26 26.68 -17.26 0.37
CA LEU A 26 26.85 -17.25 -1.08
C LEU A 26 28.20 -16.69 -1.52
N LYS A 27 28.85 -17.43 -2.43
CA LYS A 27 29.96 -16.91 -3.23
C LYS A 27 29.41 -15.89 -4.24
N SER A 28 30.00 -14.68 -4.28
CA SER A 28 29.56 -13.62 -5.17
C SER A 28 29.72 -14.04 -6.64
N SER A 29 28.59 -14.29 -7.29
CA SER A 29 28.47 -14.70 -8.68
C SER A 29 27.29 -13.94 -9.30
N ARG A 30 27.36 -13.62 -10.60
CA ARG A 30 26.27 -12.94 -11.30
C ARG A 30 25.27 -13.98 -11.79
N GLN A 31 24.04 -13.93 -11.29
CA GLN A 31 22.92 -14.77 -11.75
C GLN A 31 21.87 -13.94 -12.50
N LEU A 32 21.00 -14.60 -13.25
CA LEU A 32 19.92 -13.96 -14.00
C LEU A 32 18.81 -13.54 -13.03
N SER A 33 18.40 -12.28 -13.06
CA SER A 33 17.26 -11.78 -12.28
C SER A 33 15.97 -11.86 -13.10
N ARG A 34 14.84 -12.13 -12.44
CA ARG A 34 13.51 -12.15 -13.06
C ARG A 34 13.13 -10.74 -13.57
N PRO A 35 12.09 -10.61 -14.40
CA PRO A 35 11.60 -9.31 -14.81
C PRO A 35 11.21 -8.39 -13.63
N VAL A 36 11.95 -7.29 -13.43
CA VAL A 36 11.51 -6.12 -12.64
C VAL A 36 10.09 -5.71 -13.09
N PRO A 37 9.11 -5.52 -12.17
CA PRO A 37 9.23 -5.56 -10.71
C PRO A 37 9.62 -6.93 -10.13
N THR A 38 10.74 -6.99 -9.40
CA THR A 38 11.30 -8.25 -8.88
C THR A 38 11.98 -8.03 -7.54
N GLU A 39 12.19 -9.14 -6.85
CA GLU A 39 12.29 -9.21 -5.41
C GLU A 39 13.24 -10.34 -5.07
N ILE A 40 14.27 -10.08 -4.25
CA ILE A 40 15.43 -10.97 -4.16
C ILE A 40 15.12 -12.42 -3.80
N HIS A 41 14.06 -12.68 -3.03
CA HIS A 41 13.62 -14.04 -2.72
C HIS A 41 13.06 -14.76 -3.97
N LEU A 42 12.29 -14.06 -4.82
CA LEU A 42 11.80 -14.63 -6.08
C LEU A 42 12.94 -14.89 -7.07
N ASP A 43 13.96 -14.02 -7.11
CA ASP A 43 15.15 -14.21 -7.94
C ASP A 43 15.96 -15.44 -7.47
N LEU A 44 16.21 -15.56 -6.15
CA LEU A 44 16.90 -16.72 -5.55
C LEU A 44 16.12 -18.03 -5.77
N LEU A 45 14.81 -18.01 -5.56
CA LEU A 45 13.92 -19.17 -5.77
C LEU A 45 13.93 -19.61 -7.24
N ALA A 46 13.83 -18.67 -8.18
CA ALA A 46 13.87 -18.97 -9.61
C ALA A 46 15.23 -19.47 -10.13
N ASN A 47 16.31 -19.27 -9.36
CA ASN A 47 17.63 -19.85 -9.64
C ASN A 47 17.94 -21.08 -8.76
N GLY A 48 16.99 -21.60 -7.98
CA GLY A 48 17.17 -22.77 -7.10
C GLY A 48 18.13 -22.55 -5.92
N VAL A 49 18.38 -21.29 -5.53
CA VAL A 49 19.34 -20.93 -4.47
C VAL A 49 18.71 -20.95 -3.07
N ILE A 50 17.38 -20.89 -3.01
CA ILE A 50 16.58 -21.12 -1.80
C ILE A 50 15.43 -22.10 -2.13
N PRO A 51 14.97 -22.91 -1.18
CA PRO A 51 13.70 -23.62 -1.32
C PRO A 51 12.53 -22.63 -1.34
N ASP A 52 11.33 -23.07 -1.75
CA ASP A 52 10.15 -22.22 -1.66
C ASP A 52 9.86 -21.92 -0.17
N PRO A 53 9.89 -20.64 0.25
CA PRO A 53 9.85 -20.27 1.66
C PRO A 53 8.46 -20.42 2.28
N PHE A 54 7.42 -20.70 1.49
CA PHE A 54 6.08 -21.00 2.00
C PHE A 54 5.87 -22.48 2.34
N ILE A 55 6.80 -23.39 1.98
CA ILE A 55 6.63 -24.83 2.26
C ILE A 55 7.21 -25.21 3.63
N GLY A 56 6.44 -25.93 4.43
CA GLY A 56 6.86 -26.54 5.69
C GLY A 56 7.41 -25.53 6.71
N LYS A 57 8.74 -25.50 6.88
CA LYS A 57 9.44 -24.53 7.74
C LYS A 57 10.53 -23.75 7.01
N ASN A 58 10.47 -23.71 5.68
CA ASN A 58 11.51 -23.08 4.83
C ASN A 58 11.70 -21.58 5.09
N GLU A 59 10.75 -20.92 5.75
CA GLU A 59 10.91 -19.57 6.29
C GLU A 59 12.19 -19.39 7.12
N GLU A 60 12.60 -20.39 7.90
CA GLU A 60 13.84 -20.36 8.68
C GLU A 60 15.07 -20.35 7.78
N ALA A 61 15.08 -21.24 6.78
CA ALA A 61 16.18 -21.45 5.84
C ALA A 61 16.49 -20.21 4.97
N VAL A 62 15.54 -19.28 4.83
CA VAL A 62 15.71 -18.05 4.02
C VAL A 62 16.04 -16.81 4.84
N GLN A 63 16.09 -16.88 6.18
CA GLN A 63 16.31 -15.69 7.01
C GLN A 63 17.64 -14.95 6.73
N TRP A 64 18.69 -15.66 6.29
CA TRP A 64 19.98 -15.06 5.95
C TRP A 64 19.91 -14.05 4.79
N VAL A 65 18.91 -14.17 3.89
CA VAL A 65 18.72 -13.27 2.74
C VAL A 65 18.53 -11.81 3.18
N ARG A 66 18.00 -11.62 4.39
CA ARG A 66 17.81 -10.29 5.01
C ARG A 66 19.10 -9.66 5.52
N GLU A 67 20.10 -10.43 5.92
CA GLU A 67 21.39 -9.90 6.39
C GLU A 67 22.33 -9.59 5.22
N GLN A 68 22.11 -10.24 4.08
CA GLN A 68 22.92 -10.08 2.87
C GLN A 68 22.64 -8.75 2.13
N SER A 69 23.71 -8.07 1.70
CA SER A 69 23.62 -6.93 0.77
C SER A 69 23.65 -7.40 -0.69
N TRP A 70 22.86 -6.76 -1.56
CA TRP A 70 22.63 -7.23 -2.93
C TRP A 70 22.90 -6.12 -3.95
N ILE A 71 23.51 -6.49 -5.08
CA ILE A 71 23.69 -5.61 -6.24
C ILE A 71 22.80 -6.14 -7.36
N TYR A 72 21.99 -5.24 -7.92
CA TYR A 72 21.28 -5.43 -9.18
C TYR A 72 22.02 -4.70 -10.30
N GLU A 73 22.09 -5.33 -11.47
CA GLU A 73 22.77 -4.82 -12.66
C GLU A 73 21.79 -4.90 -13.84
N LEU A 74 21.64 -3.78 -14.56
CA LEU A 74 20.69 -3.64 -15.66
C LEU A 74 21.44 -3.11 -16.87
N GLN A 75 21.45 -3.88 -17.97
CA GLN A 75 21.95 -3.42 -19.26
C GLN A 75 20.79 -3.12 -20.20
N PHE A 76 20.80 -1.93 -20.76
CA PHE A 76 19.82 -1.45 -21.73
C PHE A 76 20.54 -0.59 -22.76
N GLU A 77 20.03 -0.59 -23.99
CA GLU A 77 20.49 0.30 -25.05
C GLU A 77 19.67 1.59 -25.03
N VAL A 78 20.31 2.71 -25.37
CA VAL A 78 19.65 4.01 -25.53
C VAL A 78 19.55 4.29 -27.03
N PRO A 79 18.35 4.60 -27.58
CA PRO A 79 18.20 4.90 -28.99
C PRO A 79 19.14 6.00 -29.47
N GLU A 80 19.76 5.82 -30.64
CA GLU A 80 20.78 6.76 -31.17
C GLU A 80 20.24 8.19 -31.30
N ASP A 81 18.96 8.35 -31.63
CA ASP A 81 18.35 9.66 -31.84
C ASP A 81 18.05 10.42 -30.53
N ALA A 82 18.19 9.77 -29.38
CA ALA A 82 17.91 10.31 -28.05
C ALA A 82 19.09 11.09 -27.44
N ILE A 83 20.32 10.85 -27.90
CA ILE A 83 21.55 11.47 -27.39
C ILE A 83 22.03 12.57 -28.35
N GLY A 84 22.68 13.61 -27.82
CA GLY A 84 23.41 14.60 -28.62
C GLY A 84 22.58 15.76 -29.22
N LYS A 85 21.27 15.81 -29.00
CA LYS A 85 20.43 16.97 -29.39
C LYS A 85 20.23 17.90 -28.17
N PRO A 86 20.44 19.23 -28.29
CA PRO A 86 20.40 20.14 -27.15
C PRO A 86 19.04 20.25 -26.46
N ASN A 87 17.95 19.86 -27.13
CA ASN A 87 16.57 19.96 -26.64
C ASN A 87 15.94 18.59 -26.29
N ARG A 88 16.74 17.56 -26.02
CA ARG A 88 16.26 16.28 -25.46
C ARG A 88 16.93 15.98 -24.12
N ARG A 89 16.13 15.57 -23.14
CA ARG A 89 16.57 15.03 -21.84
C ARG A 89 16.29 13.53 -21.79
N ALA A 90 17.08 12.82 -21.01
CA ALA A 90 16.91 11.39 -20.73
C ALA A 90 16.90 11.18 -19.21
N VAL A 91 15.81 10.63 -18.67
CA VAL A 91 15.59 10.50 -17.22
C VAL A 91 15.31 9.05 -16.86
N LEU A 92 15.99 8.57 -15.80
CA LEU A 92 15.86 7.22 -15.28
C LEU A 92 14.93 7.22 -14.05
N LEU A 93 13.67 6.90 -14.27
CA LEU A 93 12.61 6.92 -13.27
C LEU A 93 12.50 5.57 -12.54
N PHE A 94 12.47 5.60 -11.20
CA PHE A 94 12.25 4.44 -10.34
C PHE A 94 10.97 4.64 -9.53
N GLU A 95 9.87 3.96 -9.87
CA GLU A 95 8.61 4.14 -9.13
C GLU A 95 8.65 3.57 -7.70
N GLY A 96 9.63 2.71 -7.38
CA GLY A 96 9.75 2.06 -6.07
C GLY A 96 11.00 1.19 -5.91
N LEU A 97 11.90 1.63 -5.01
CA LEU A 97 13.02 0.85 -4.47
C LEU A 97 12.70 0.46 -3.01
N ASP A 98 13.05 -0.75 -2.61
CA ASP A 98 12.87 -1.29 -1.24
C ASP A 98 14.23 -1.72 -0.68
N THR A 99 14.85 -0.96 0.23
CA THR A 99 14.49 0.40 0.68
C THR A 99 15.72 1.31 0.62
N PHE A 100 16.81 0.92 1.27
CA PHE A 100 18.11 1.58 1.12
C PHE A 100 18.78 1.08 -0.17
N ALA A 101 19.02 2.00 -1.12
CA ALA A 101 19.59 1.68 -2.42
C ALA A 101 20.51 2.80 -2.92
N THR A 102 21.70 2.43 -3.37
CA THR A 102 22.62 3.34 -4.08
C THR A 102 22.59 3.01 -5.56
N VAL A 103 22.08 3.92 -6.39
CA VAL A 103 22.05 3.75 -7.84
C VAL A 103 23.32 4.33 -8.47
N LYS A 104 23.88 3.60 -9.45
CA LYS A 104 24.97 4.06 -10.31
C LYS A 104 24.57 3.89 -11.77
N LEU A 105 25.08 4.76 -12.63
CA LEU A 105 25.03 4.58 -14.08
C LEU A 105 26.45 4.70 -14.62
N ASN A 106 26.87 3.75 -15.47
CA ASN A 106 28.21 3.70 -16.05
C ASN A 106 29.33 3.87 -14.98
N ASP A 107 29.17 3.14 -13.87
CA ASP A 107 29.97 3.15 -12.63
C ASP A 107 30.09 4.48 -11.86
N GLN A 108 29.63 5.60 -12.44
CA GLN A 108 29.56 6.90 -11.79
C GLN A 108 28.47 6.95 -10.72
N THR A 109 28.79 7.62 -9.61
CA THR A 109 27.85 7.90 -8.51
C THR A 109 27.42 9.35 -8.66
N SER A 110 26.18 9.59 -9.09
CA SER A 110 25.73 10.90 -9.58
C SER A 110 25.73 11.98 -8.51
N SER A 111 26.32 13.14 -8.82
CA SER A 111 26.25 14.36 -7.99
C SER A 111 25.90 15.64 -8.77
N ASN A 112 25.94 15.65 -10.12
CA ASN A 112 25.54 16.78 -10.96
C ASN A 112 25.39 16.36 -12.46
N PRO A 113 24.76 17.14 -13.36
CA PRO A 113 23.29 17.12 -13.47
C PRO A 113 22.77 16.86 -14.89
N THR A 114 22.12 15.72 -15.11
CA THR A 114 21.08 15.57 -16.17
C THR A 114 20.13 14.41 -15.87
N ILE A 115 20.66 13.32 -15.31
CA ILE A 115 19.87 12.16 -14.87
C ILE A 115 19.22 12.50 -13.53
N LEU A 116 17.96 12.92 -13.58
CA LEU A 116 17.22 13.35 -12.39
C LEU A 116 16.54 12.16 -11.72
N PHE A 117 17.15 11.63 -10.66
CA PHE A 117 16.61 10.49 -9.89
C PHE A 117 15.38 10.89 -9.08
N VAL A 118 14.19 10.86 -9.71
CA VAL A 118 12.91 10.99 -9.01
C VAL A 118 12.65 9.71 -8.20
N ASN A 119 13.03 9.74 -6.92
CA ASN A 119 12.73 8.70 -5.94
C ASN A 119 12.17 9.37 -4.67
N HIS A 120 10.94 9.03 -4.29
CA HIS A 120 10.24 9.66 -3.16
C HIS A 120 10.67 9.15 -1.77
N LEU A 121 11.78 8.44 -1.67
CA LEU A 121 12.36 7.96 -0.40
C LEU A 121 13.71 8.66 -0.15
N ARG A 122 13.69 9.69 0.71
CA ARG A 122 14.92 10.30 1.26
C ARG A 122 15.60 9.33 2.23
N GLU A 123 16.93 9.34 2.24
CA GLU A 123 17.75 8.54 3.14
C GLU A 123 17.71 9.09 4.58
N CYS A 124 16.78 8.60 5.40
CA CYS A 124 16.73 8.93 6.82
C CYS A 124 17.83 8.21 7.61
N ARG A 125 19.03 8.80 7.68
CA ARG A 125 20.04 8.41 8.67
C ARG A 125 19.69 9.02 10.02
N ALA A 126 19.32 8.17 10.98
CA ALA A 126 19.07 8.53 12.37
C ALA A 126 19.91 7.62 13.27
N SER A 127 20.89 8.18 13.97
CA SER A 127 21.82 7.46 14.83
C SER A 127 21.36 7.53 16.29
N TRP A 128 20.86 6.41 16.83
CA TRP A 128 20.36 6.32 18.20
C TRP A 128 20.96 5.11 18.94
N GLY A 129 20.96 5.17 20.27
CA GLY A 129 21.61 4.18 21.14
C GLY A 129 20.80 2.90 21.34
N ARG A 130 21.49 1.81 21.69
CA ARG A 130 20.93 0.46 21.86
C ARG A 130 20.00 0.39 23.09
N GLY A 131 18.77 -0.12 22.94
CA GLY A 131 17.74 -0.06 23.98
C GLY A 131 16.77 -1.25 24.08
N SER A 132 17.27 -2.48 24.22
CA SER A 132 16.52 -3.70 24.65
C SER A 132 15.40 -4.23 23.70
N PRO A 133 14.92 -5.49 23.85
CA PRO A 133 14.18 -6.17 22.78
C PRO A 133 12.66 -6.21 22.95
N GLN A 134 11.93 -5.94 21.85
CA GLN A 134 10.74 -6.72 21.42
C GLN A 134 10.20 -6.23 20.06
N VAL A 135 10.35 -4.94 19.76
CA VAL A 135 10.29 -4.42 18.38
C VAL A 135 11.70 -4.01 18.01
N SER A 136 12.25 -4.50 16.89
CA SER A 136 13.59 -4.06 16.48
C SER A 136 13.56 -2.57 16.13
N GLU A 137 14.48 -1.79 16.69
CA GLU A 137 14.60 -0.33 16.48
C GLU A 137 14.55 0.02 14.96
N ALA A 138 15.21 -0.81 14.16
CA ALA A 138 15.23 -0.75 12.70
C ALA A 138 13.85 -0.84 12.01
N ARG A 139 12.84 -1.50 12.61
CA ARG A 139 11.46 -1.57 12.07
C ARG A 139 10.74 -0.24 12.14
N LEU A 140 10.94 0.49 13.23
CA LEU A 140 10.37 1.82 13.44
C LEU A 140 11.12 2.89 12.63
N ALA A 141 12.45 2.79 12.58
CA ALA A 141 13.30 3.72 11.84
C ALA A 141 13.19 3.60 10.30
N THR A 142 12.77 2.46 9.76
CA THR A 142 12.76 2.23 8.30
C THR A 142 11.38 2.45 7.69
N ARG A 143 11.29 3.26 6.62
CA ARG A 143 10.08 3.45 5.79
C ARG A 143 9.84 2.29 4.81
N LYS A 144 9.78 1.07 5.34
CA LYS A 144 9.47 -0.19 4.64
C LYS A 144 8.08 -0.69 5.02
N ALA A 145 7.46 -1.52 4.19
CA ALA A 145 6.23 -2.24 4.57
C ALA A 145 6.50 -3.06 5.84
N GLN A 146 5.61 -2.94 6.82
CA GLN A 146 5.88 -3.37 8.18
C GLN A 146 5.72 -4.89 8.34
N TYR A 147 4.79 -5.50 7.60
CA TYR A 147 4.57 -6.95 7.62
C TYR A 147 5.82 -7.75 7.20
N HIS A 148 6.75 -7.19 6.40
CA HIS A 148 8.01 -7.86 6.02
C HIS A 148 8.85 -8.28 7.24
N TYR A 149 8.67 -7.62 8.39
CA TYR A 149 9.37 -7.92 9.64
C TYR A 149 8.75 -9.10 10.43
N GLY A 150 7.64 -9.67 9.93
CA GLY A 150 6.76 -10.59 10.64
C GLY A 150 5.54 -9.89 11.25
N TRP A 151 4.42 -10.61 11.33
CA TRP A 151 3.15 -10.20 11.95
C TRP A 151 2.37 -11.45 12.42
N ASP A 152 1.33 -11.30 13.24
CA ASP A 152 0.51 -12.40 13.80
C ASP A 152 -0.21 -13.30 12.75
N TRP A 153 -0.29 -12.86 11.50
CA TRP A 153 -0.74 -13.64 10.33
C TRP A 153 0.33 -13.84 9.24
N GLY A 154 1.56 -13.33 9.41
CA GLY A 154 2.48 -13.07 8.31
C GLY A 154 3.94 -13.47 8.54
N PRO A 155 4.57 -14.25 7.63
CA PRO A 155 5.97 -14.68 7.74
C PRO A 155 6.98 -13.53 7.53
N LYS A 156 8.18 -13.72 8.09
CA LYS A 156 9.26 -12.73 8.18
C LYS A 156 10.15 -12.69 6.93
N PHE A 157 9.61 -12.18 5.83
CA PHE A 157 10.36 -12.02 4.58
C PHE A 157 10.91 -10.60 4.38
N MET A 158 12.03 -10.32 5.06
CA MET A 158 12.82 -9.06 4.97
C MET A 158 13.64 -8.95 3.66
N THR A 159 12.90 -8.99 2.56
CA THR A 159 13.27 -8.76 1.17
C THR A 159 13.94 -7.41 0.86
N ARG A 160 14.65 -7.32 -0.27
CA ARG A 160 15.14 -6.08 -0.93
C ARG A 160 14.83 -6.15 -2.42
N ARG A 161 14.50 -5.01 -3.05
CA ARG A 161 13.79 -5.00 -4.35
C ARG A 161 13.98 -3.69 -5.14
N PRO A 162 14.03 -3.73 -6.48
CA PRO A 162 13.27 -2.83 -7.34
C PRO A 162 11.85 -3.40 -7.51
N TRP A 163 10.92 -3.01 -6.62
CA TRP A 163 9.59 -3.64 -6.49
C TRP A 163 8.52 -3.07 -7.41
N LYS A 164 8.88 -2.06 -8.22
CA LYS A 164 8.04 -1.45 -9.24
C LYS A 164 8.82 -1.26 -10.55
N PRO A 165 8.15 -0.96 -11.68
CA PRO A 165 8.80 -0.58 -12.92
C PRO A 165 9.92 0.47 -12.80
N ILE A 166 10.88 0.34 -13.71
CA ILE A 166 11.95 1.31 -13.97
C ILE A 166 11.79 1.74 -15.43
N TYR A 167 11.78 3.05 -15.67
CA TYR A 167 11.60 3.62 -17.01
C TYR A 167 12.80 4.49 -17.39
N LEU A 168 13.18 4.45 -18.66
CA LEU A 168 13.97 5.50 -19.29
C LEU A 168 13.00 6.36 -20.11
N ASP A 169 12.70 7.56 -19.62
CA ASP A 169 11.90 8.54 -20.35
C ASP A 169 12.81 9.44 -21.17
N LEU A 170 12.51 9.53 -22.47
CA LEU A 170 13.23 10.31 -23.46
C LEU A 170 12.29 11.41 -23.97
N TYR A 171 12.60 12.66 -23.64
CA TYR A 171 11.59 13.72 -23.70
C TYR A 171 12.20 15.10 -23.98
N SER A 172 11.36 16.12 -24.22
CA SER A 172 11.81 17.52 -24.37
C SER A 172 11.61 18.47 -23.17
N VAL A 173 10.78 18.23 -22.14
CA VAL A 173 9.30 18.10 -22.10
C VAL A 173 8.69 17.14 -21.00
N GLN A 174 8.09 17.62 -19.89
CA GLN A 174 7.55 16.89 -18.69
C GLN A 174 6.83 17.91 -17.73
N LEU A 175 5.98 17.68 -16.69
CA LEU A 175 4.83 16.80 -16.24
C LEU A 175 4.30 17.40 -14.89
N GLU A 176 3.15 17.11 -14.25
CA GLU A 176 1.87 16.38 -14.47
C GLU A 176 0.72 17.34 -14.03
N VAL A 177 -0.56 17.01 -14.27
CA VAL A 177 -1.75 17.78 -13.85
C VAL A 177 -1.77 18.08 -12.34
N VAL A 178 -1.79 19.31 -11.81
CA VAL A 178 -1.89 20.68 -12.36
C VAL A 178 -0.70 21.01 -13.26
N VAL A 179 -0.94 21.06 -14.58
CA VAL A 179 0.04 20.64 -15.60
C VAL A 179 1.25 21.56 -15.69
N MET A 180 2.32 21.33 -14.93
CA MET A 180 3.56 22.09 -15.04
C MET A 180 4.35 21.68 -16.29
N VAL A 181 3.98 22.25 -17.44
CA VAL A 181 4.65 22.12 -18.74
C VAL A 181 5.96 22.94 -18.75
N ASP A 182 7.08 22.34 -18.36
CA ASP A 182 8.41 22.92 -18.64
C ASP A 182 8.57 23.14 -20.18
N GLY A 183 9.57 23.89 -20.62
CA GLY A 183 9.89 24.05 -22.04
C GLY A 183 8.85 24.83 -22.88
N ALA A 184 8.76 24.47 -24.17
CA ALA A 184 8.29 25.37 -25.24
C ALA A 184 6.90 25.08 -25.82
N ALA A 185 6.11 24.18 -25.22
CA ALA A 185 4.71 24.00 -25.65
C ALA A 185 3.87 25.21 -25.21
N SER A 186 3.09 25.78 -26.13
CA SER A 186 2.40 27.06 -25.92
C SER A 186 0.90 26.90 -25.67
N ARG A 187 0.31 25.77 -26.06
CA ARG A 187 -1.12 25.45 -25.88
C ARG A 187 -1.32 23.99 -25.49
N ALA A 188 -2.42 23.74 -24.80
CA ALA A 188 -2.90 22.41 -24.46
C ALA A 188 -4.39 22.31 -24.82
N ASN A 189 -4.80 21.26 -25.54
CA ASN A 189 -6.21 20.88 -25.62
C ASN A 189 -6.55 19.98 -24.44
N VAL A 190 -7.52 20.39 -23.63
CA VAL A 190 -8.06 19.57 -22.55
C VAL A 190 -9.47 19.14 -22.94
N GLN A 191 -9.73 17.85 -22.87
CA GLN A 191 -11.02 17.24 -23.16
C GLN A 191 -11.58 16.58 -21.90
N LEU A 192 -12.90 16.64 -21.76
CA LEU A 192 -13.67 15.97 -20.72
C LEU A 192 -14.76 15.14 -21.40
N GLY A 193 -14.82 13.84 -21.08
CA GLY A 193 -15.79 12.92 -21.65
C GLY A 193 -16.20 11.79 -20.71
N ARG A 194 -17.14 10.96 -21.16
CA ARG A 194 -17.58 9.70 -20.53
C ARG A 194 -17.84 8.68 -21.64
N GLU A 195 -17.61 7.39 -21.40
CA GLU A 195 -17.92 6.30 -22.35
C GLU A 195 -17.32 6.50 -23.76
N GLY A 196 -16.14 7.14 -23.84
CA GLY A 196 -15.48 7.49 -25.11
C GLY A 196 -16.05 8.72 -25.83
N VAL A 197 -17.15 9.29 -25.36
CA VAL A 197 -17.78 10.51 -25.91
C VAL A 197 -17.21 11.75 -25.22
N VAL A 198 -16.55 12.62 -26.01
CA VAL A 198 -16.10 13.94 -25.55
C VAL A 198 -17.31 14.85 -25.37
N GLN A 199 -17.56 15.30 -24.13
CA GLN A 199 -18.67 16.18 -23.77
C GLN A 199 -18.26 17.66 -23.82
N GLN A 200 -17.02 17.99 -23.46
CA GLN A 200 -16.46 19.34 -23.55
C GLN A 200 -14.99 19.30 -23.95
N SER A 201 -14.55 20.27 -24.75
CA SER A 201 -13.14 20.47 -25.11
C SER A 201 -12.77 21.95 -24.95
N ARG A 202 -11.56 22.24 -24.47
CA ARG A 202 -11.02 23.58 -24.27
C ARG A 202 -9.55 23.61 -24.63
N THR A 203 -9.16 24.41 -25.61
CA THR A 203 -7.74 24.70 -25.87
C THR A 203 -7.32 25.94 -25.10
N VAL A 204 -6.44 25.75 -24.11
CA VAL A 204 -5.93 26.76 -23.18
C VAL A 204 -4.44 26.98 -23.38
N ASN A 205 -3.92 28.13 -22.92
CA ASN A 205 -2.49 28.42 -22.97
C ASN A 205 -1.74 27.70 -21.82
N VAL A 206 -0.43 27.59 -22.01
CA VAL A 206 0.54 27.17 -20.98
C VAL A 206 1.06 28.42 -20.26
N GLU A 207 0.87 28.53 -18.94
CA GLU A 207 1.19 29.75 -18.16
C GLU A 207 1.99 29.44 -16.90
N GLN A 208 3.22 29.97 -16.79
CA GLN A 208 4.19 29.61 -15.74
C GLN A 208 4.33 28.08 -15.63
N HIS A 209 4.48 27.44 -16.79
CA HIS A 209 4.36 26.00 -17.00
C HIS A 209 2.94 25.45 -16.81
N ILE A 210 2.18 25.93 -15.82
CA ILE A 210 0.86 25.41 -15.45
C ILE A 210 -0.21 25.58 -16.55
N VAL A 211 -0.88 24.48 -16.93
CA VAL A 211 -2.19 24.49 -17.61
C VAL A 211 -3.33 24.37 -16.59
N ARG A 212 -4.36 25.21 -16.74
CA ARG A 212 -5.63 25.12 -15.99
C ARG A 212 -6.81 25.18 -16.97
N ALA A 213 -7.63 24.14 -17.01
CA ALA A 213 -8.89 24.11 -17.77
C ALA A 213 -10.07 23.90 -16.81
N ASN A 214 -11.00 24.86 -16.78
CA ASN A 214 -12.19 24.80 -15.94
C ASN A 214 -13.40 24.35 -16.77
N PHE A 215 -13.96 23.19 -16.46
CA PHE A 215 -15.19 22.68 -17.05
C PHE A 215 -16.38 22.96 -16.13
N ARG A 216 -17.59 23.04 -16.70
CA ARG A 216 -18.84 23.12 -15.94
C ARG A 216 -19.77 22.04 -16.45
N LEU A 217 -19.92 20.98 -15.68
CA LEU A 217 -20.97 19.99 -15.90
C LEU A 217 -22.26 20.51 -15.24
N HIS A 218 -23.35 20.43 -15.98
CA HIS A 218 -24.70 20.56 -15.43
C HIS A 218 -25.19 19.14 -15.15
N ASP A 219 -25.80 18.94 -13.97
CA ASP A 219 -26.37 17.67 -13.50
C ASP A 219 -25.49 16.43 -13.81
N PRO A 220 -24.25 16.38 -13.27
CA PRO A 220 -23.31 15.30 -13.56
C PRO A 220 -23.77 13.97 -12.96
N ASP A 221 -23.63 12.91 -13.76
CA ASP A 221 -23.88 11.53 -13.32
C ASP A 221 -22.84 11.12 -12.27
N LEU A 222 -23.30 10.94 -11.03
CA LEU A 222 -22.44 10.72 -9.88
C LEU A 222 -21.91 9.29 -9.82
N TRP A 223 -20.70 9.14 -9.29
CA TRP A 223 -20.14 7.85 -8.89
C TRP A 223 -20.74 7.41 -7.56
N TRP A 224 -21.11 6.13 -7.47
CA TRP A 224 -21.59 5.48 -6.27
C TRP A 224 -20.78 4.22 -5.93
N PRO A 225 -20.71 3.81 -4.65
CA PRO A 225 -20.34 2.45 -4.27
C PRO A 225 -21.34 1.45 -4.89
N PHE A 226 -20.86 0.29 -5.31
CA PHE A 226 -21.62 -0.63 -6.19
C PHE A 226 -23.02 -1.05 -5.64
N ALA A 227 -23.20 -1.13 -4.33
CA ALA A 227 -24.48 -1.50 -3.70
C ALA A 227 -25.48 -0.33 -3.60
N LEU A 228 -25.10 0.88 -4.05
CA LEU A 228 -25.88 2.12 -3.91
C LEU A 228 -26.17 2.82 -5.25
N GLY A 229 -25.59 2.36 -6.36
CA GLY A 229 -25.83 2.92 -7.69
C GLY A 229 -24.64 2.73 -8.63
N GLU A 230 -24.71 3.39 -9.79
CA GLU A 230 -23.72 3.25 -10.85
C GLU A 230 -22.37 3.93 -10.53
N ALA A 231 -21.29 3.23 -10.88
CA ALA A 231 -19.93 3.66 -10.65
C ALA A 231 -19.41 4.59 -11.77
N ASN A 232 -20.17 5.65 -12.10
CA ASN A 232 -19.88 6.56 -13.22
C ASN A 232 -18.43 7.11 -13.19
N LEU A 233 -17.71 6.98 -14.31
CA LEU A 233 -16.34 7.50 -14.48
C LEU A 233 -16.26 8.41 -15.71
N TYR A 234 -15.70 9.60 -15.50
CA TYR A 234 -15.32 10.52 -16.57
C TYR A 234 -13.84 10.32 -16.93
N GLU A 235 -13.45 10.62 -18.17
CA GLU A 235 -12.05 10.79 -18.59
C GLU A 235 -11.74 12.29 -18.77
N THR A 236 -10.65 12.77 -18.16
CA THR A 236 -9.93 13.94 -18.68
C THR A 236 -8.79 13.50 -19.57
N ARG A 237 -8.64 14.15 -20.71
CA ARG A 237 -7.50 13.98 -21.64
C ARG A 237 -6.83 15.32 -21.86
N VAL A 238 -5.50 15.33 -21.90
CA VAL A 238 -4.67 16.53 -22.08
C VAL A 238 -3.67 16.25 -23.21
N SER A 239 -3.78 17.01 -24.30
CA SER A 239 -2.92 16.91 -25.48
C SER A 239 -2.13 18.22 -25.63
N LEU A 240 -0.79 18.18 -25.65
CA LEU A 240 0.08 19.36 -25.65
C LEU A 240 0.58 19.71 -27.07
N TYR A 241 0.66 21.01 -27.41
CA TYR A 241 1.00 21.48 -28.75
C TYR A 241 2.10 22.54 -28.77
N GLN A 242 2.95 22.48 -29.80
CA GLN A 242 4.16 23.30 -29.87
C GLN A 242 3.89 24.77 -30.29
N SER A 243 2.97 25.03 -31.23
CA SER A 243 2.63 26.40 -31.69
C SER A 243 1.12 26.67 -31.65
N GLN A 244 0.72 27.89 -32.01
CA GLN A 244 -0.69 28.32 -31.94
C GLN A 244 -1.55 27.85 -33.12
N ASP A 245 -0.92 27.46 -34.24
CA ASP A 245 -1.56 27.25 -35.54
C ASP A 245 -2.25 25.88 -35.72
N SER A 246 -3.17 25.83 -36.69
CA SER A 246 -3.95 24.66 -37.11
C SER A 246 -3.14 23.50 -37.73
N GLN A 247 -1.81 23.59 -37.73
CA GLN A 247 -0.85 22.60 -38.25
C GLN A 247 0.18 22.19 -37.15
N SER A 248 -0.01 22.63 -35.90
CA SER A 248 0.97 22.44 -34.83
C SER A 248 1.18 20.98 -34.44
N MET A 249 2.44 20.61 -34.18
CA MET A 249 2.83 19.26 -33.77
C MET A 249 2.34 18.95 -32.34
N LEU A 250 1.75 17.76 -32.17
CA LEU A 250 1.47 17.15 -30.88
C LEU A 250 2.80 16.79 -30.19
N VAL A 251 2.98 17.29 -28.97
CA VAL A 251 4.19 17.11 -28.15
C VAL A 251 4.05 15.91 -27.23
N ASP A 252 2.88 15.77 -26.59
CA ASP A 252 2.56 14.71 -25.62
C ASP A 252 1.04 14.57 -25.45
N GLU A 253 0.56 13.41 -24.98
CA GLU A 253 -0.84 13.20 -24.59
C GLU A 253 -0.95 12.28 -23.36
N MET A 254 -1.75 12.68 -22.37
CA MET A 254 -2.14 11.85 -21.23
C MET A 254 -3.65 11.85 -21.01
N SER A 255 -4.19 10.77 -20.44
CA SER A 255 -5.57 10.75 -19.92
C SER A 255 -5.64 10.18 -18.50
N LYS A 256 -6.74 10.47 -17.79
CA LYS A 256 -6.99 10.04 -16.42
C LYS A 256 -8.49 9.89 -16.16
N THR A 257 -8.89 8.79 -15.54
CA THR A 257 -10.29 8.52 -15.20
C THR A 257 -10.62 8.94 -13.77
N PHE A 258 -11.86 9.41 -13.54
CA PHE A 258 -12.32 9.82 -12.22
C PHE A 258 -13.84 9.74 -12.07
N GLY A 259 -14.30 9.19 -10.94
CA GLY A 259 -15.69 9.33 -10.51
C GLY A 259 -15.91 10.66 -9.79
N ILE A 260 -17.05 11.32 -10.08
CA ILE A 260 -17.51 12.53 -9.39
C ILE A 260 -18.39 12.12 -8.21
N GLN A 261 -17.98 12.46 -6.99
CA GLN A 261 -18.68 12.11 -5.75
C GLN A 261 -18.46 13.16 -4.67
N LYS A 262 -19.40 13.26 -3.73
CA LYS A 262 -19.17 13.92 -2.43
C LYS A 262 -18.95 12.84 -1.37
N ALA A 263 -17.89 12.93 -0.58
CA ALA A 263 -17.60 11.98 0.50
C ALA A 263 -17.34 12.73 1.81
N GLU A 264 -18.06 12.39 2.87
CA GLU A 264 -18.00 13.08 4.16
C GLU A 264 -17.98 12.08 5.32
N LEU A 265 -17.06 12.26 6.27
CA LEU A 265 -17.11 11.61 7.58
C LEU A 265 -17.92 12.48 8.55
N ILE A 266 -19.04 11.95 9.06
CA ILE A 266 -19.95 12.65 9.96
C ILE A 266 -19.65 12.26 11.42
N GLN A 267 -19.28 13.25 12.23
CA GLN A 267 -18.86 13.09 13.64
C GLN A 267 -19.75 13.82 14.66
N ARG A 268 -20.89 14.38 14.23
CA ARG A 268 -21.82 15.10 15.11
C ARG A 268 -22.66 14.11 15.96
N PRO A 269 -23.17 14.52 17.14
CA PRO A 269 -24.12 13.71 17.89
C PRO A 269 -25.35 13.31 17.08
N LEU A 270 -25.92 12.15 17.42
CA LEU A 270 -27.15 11.65 16.82
C LEU A 270 -28.38 12.24 17.54
N PRO A 271 -29.52 12.46 16.86
CA PRO A 271 -30.73 12.95 17.52
C PRO A 271 -31.15 12.04 18.69
N GLY A 272 -31.28 12.61 19.89
CA GLY A 272 -31.63 11.87 21.10
C GLY A 272 -30.47 11.09 21.74
N GLN A 273 -29.21 11.34 21.35
CA GLN A 273 -28.02 10.73 21.96
C GLN A 273 -26.98 11.83 22.23
N GLU A 274 -26.36 11.81 23.42
CA GLU A 274 -25.29 12.76 23.78
C GLU A 274 -23.98 12.44 23.02
N ASP A 275 -23.78 11.16 22.71
CA ASP A 275 -22.63 10.61 22.01
C ASP A 275 -22.50 11.05 20.55
N SER A 276 -21.26 11.27 20.11
CA SER A 276 -20.92 11.50 18.70
C SER A 276 -21.24 10.28 17.83
N GLY A 277 -22.02 10.48 16.76
CA GLY A 277 -22.10 9.48 15.70
C GLY A 277 -20.77 9.39 14.94
N PHE A 278 -20.51 8.25 14.30
CA PHE A 278 -19.37 8.11 13.38
C PHE A 278 -19.81 7.28 12.17
N PHE A 279 -20.13 7.96 11.06
CA PHE A 279 -20.60 7.30 9.84
C PHE A 279 -20.23 8.11 8.61
N PHE A 280 -20.22 7.44 7.46
CA PHE A 280 -19.88 8.05 6.19
C PHE A 280 -21.15 8.49 5.45
N LYS A 281 -21.05 9.61 4.73
CA LYS A 281 -22.00 9.99 3.69
C LYS A 281 -21.32 9.96 2.33
N ILE A 282 -21.97 9.34 1.36
CA ILE A 282 -21.62 9.45 -0.06
C ILE A 282 -22.78 10.14 -0.78
N ASN A 283 -22.48 11.20 -1.53
CA ASN A 283 -23.47 12.00 -2.26
C ASN A 283 -24.63 12.49 -1.35
N ASN A 284 -24.29 12.83 -0.09
CA ASN A 284 -25.18 13.19 1.02
C ASN A 284 -26.01 12.04 1.64
N VAL A 285 -26.03 10.85 1.05
CA VAL A 285 -26.72 9.65 1.57
C VAL A 285 -25.84 9.00 2.66
N PRO A 286 -26.37 8.70 3.87
CA PRO A 286 -25.61 7.96 4.88
C PRO A 286 -25.41 6.50 4.47
N ILE A 287 -24.22 5.95 4.69
CA ILE A 287 -23.89 4.55 4.37
C ILE A 287 -23.52 3.79 5.64
N PHE A 288 -24.00 2.55 5.75
CA PHE A 288 -23.49 1.57 6.72
C PHE A 288 -22.31 0.85 6.08
N ALA A 289 -21.14 0.87 6.72
CA ALA A 289 -19.90 0.34 6.15
C ALA A 289 -19.72 -1.15 6.42
N ALA A 290 -20.56 -2.00 5.81
CA ALA A 290 -20.28 -3.43 5.72
C ALA A 290 -18.97 -3.63 4.93
N GLY A 291 -18.01 -4.39 5.47
CA GLY A 291 -16.65 -4.39 4.93
C GLY A 291 -15.64 -5.27 5.66
N SER A 292 -14.43 -5.33 5.12
CA SER A 292 -13.31 -6.10 5.68
C SER A 292 -11.96 -5.38 5.60
N TYR A 293 -10.94 -6.06 6.12
CA TYR A 293 -9.54 -5.68 6.04
C TYR A 293 -8.90 -6.12 4.74
N TRP A 294 -7.99 -5.31 4.23
CA TRP A 294 -7.12 -5.65 3.12
C TRP A 294 -5.65 -5.52 3.51
N ILE A 295 -5.05 -6.69 3.72
CA ILE A 295 -3.61 -6.90 3.87
C ILE A 295 -2.98 -7.22 2.48
N PRO A 296 -1.65 -7.28 2.35
CA PRO A 296 -1.00 -7.68 1.10
C PRO A 296 -1.44 -9.08 0.63
N ALA A 297 -1.91 -9.19 -0.62
CA ALA A 297 -2.38 -10.45 -1.22
C ALA A 297 -1.26 -11.47 -1.57
N ASP A 298 -0.02 -11.16 -1.19
CA ASP A 298 1.18 -12.00 -1.28
C ASP A 298 2.28 -11.34 -0.44
N SER A 299 3.19 -12.12 0.16
CA SER A 299 4.40 -11.53 0.76
C SER A 299 5.36 -10.99 -0.31
N PHE A 300 5.27 -11.53 -1.52
CA PHE A 300 6.04 -11.11 -2.69
C PHE A 300 5.16 -10.31 -3.65
N LEU A 301 4.97 -9.03 -3.34
CA LEU A 301 4.07 -8.10 -4.04
C LEU A 301 4.16 -8.18 -5.58
N SER A 302 5.35 -8.37 -6.16
CA SER A 302 5.49 -8.48 -7.62
C SER A 302 5.01 -9.80 -8.23
N ARG A 303 4.78 -10.84 -7.41
CA ARG A 303 4.07 -12.09 -7.78
C ARG A 303 2.58 -11.85 -8.05
N VAL A 304 2.00 -10.74 -7.58
CA VAL A 304 0.58 -10.41 -7.77
C VAL A 304 0.35 -9.75 -9.13
N SER A 305 -0.14 -10.54 -10.10
CA SER A 305 -0.59 -10.03 -11.40
C SER A 305 -1.74 -9.01 -11.26
N THR A 306 -2.07 -8.27 -12.32
CA THR A 306 -3.24 -7.37 -12.30
C THR A 306 -4.53 -8.17 -12.18
N GLU A 307 -4.64 -9.28 -12.90
CA GLU A 307 -5.73 -10.27 -12.82
C GLU A 307 -5.93 -10.83 -11.40
N LYS A 308 -4.92 -11.47 -10.80
CA LYS A 308 -4.97 -11.99 -9.40
C LYS A 308 -5.39 -10.90 -8.40
N TYR A 309 -5.01 -9.65 -8.64
CA TYR A 309 -5.44 -8.54 -7.79
C TYR A 309 -6.92 -8.20 -8.00
N THR A 310 -7.34 -8.02 -9.26
CA THR A 310 -8.73 -7.74 -9.64
C THR A 310 -9.67 -8.81 -9.09
N ASP A 311 -9.34 -10.10 -9.23
CA ASP A 311 -10.18 -11.20 -8.76
C ASP A 311 -10.28 -11.25 -7.24
N ARG A 312 -9.20 -10.94 -6.52
CA ARG A 312 -9.26 -10.83 -5.05
C ARG A 312 -10.05 -9.60 -4.60
N VAL A 313 -10.13 -8.53 -5.39
CA VAL A 313 -11.00 -7.35 -5.14
C VAL A 313 -12.46 -7.61 -5.54
N LYS A 314 -12.76 -8.57 -6.43
CA LYS A 314 -14.14 -9.04 -6.65
C LYS A 314 -14.71 -9.70 -5.41
N LEU A 315 -13.93 -10.53 -4.69
CA LEU A 315 -14.45 -11.29 -3.53
C LEU A 315 -15.21 -10.44 -2.48
N PRO A 316 -14.71 -9.26 -2.02
CA PRO A 316 -15.51 -8.34 -1.20
C PRO A 316 -16.81 -7.86 -1.87
N ARG A 317 -16.78 -7.46 -3.15
CA ARG A 317 -17.97 -7.02 -3.90
C ARG A 317 -19.01 -8.14 -3.98
N ASP A 318 -18.56 -9.35 -4.31
CA ASP A 318 -19.41 -10.54 -4.46
C ASP A 318 -19.88 -11.08 -3.08
N SER A 319 -19.41 -10.47 -1.99
CA SER A 319 -19.84 -10.66 -0.60
C SER A 319 -20.55 -9.41 -0.02
N ASP A 320 -21.13 -8.55 -0.87
CA ASP A 320 -21.86 -7.33 -0.53
C ASP A 320 -21.10 -6.28 0.32
N GLN A 321 -19.76 -6.31 0.33
CA GLN A 321 -18.92 -5.42 1.14
C GLN A 321 -18.73 -4.04 0.50
N VAL A 322 -19.48 -3.04 0.96
CA VAL A 322 -19.42 -1.66 0.46
C VAL A 322 -18.14 -0.87 0.83
N MET A 323 -17.31 -1.39 1.74
CA MET A 323 -16.05 -0.74 2.14
C MET A 323 -14.91 -1.75 2.38
N ILE A 324 -13.68 -1.33 2.09
CA ILE A 324 -12.46 -2.08 2.42
C ILE A 324 -11.49 -1.14 3.18
N ARG A 325 -10.99 -1.54 4.36
CA ARG A 325 -9.83 -0.88 4.99
C ARG A 325 -8.54 -1.55 4.53
N VAL A 326 -7.88 -0.92 3.55
CA VAL A 326 -6.46 -1.16 3.29
C VAL A 326 -5.68 -0.81 4.56
N TRP A 327 -4.90 -1.76 5.07
CA TRP A 327 -4.19 -1.66 6.35
C TRP A 327 -2.77 -1.10 6.19
N ASP A 328 -2.37 -0.17 7.06
CA ASP A 328 -1.21 0.71 6.88
C ASP A 328 0.16 0.07 7.20
N GLY A 329 0.18 -1.20 7.65
CA GLY A 329 1.41 -1.99 7.66
C GLY A 329 1.79 -2.58 6.30
N ALA A 330 0.91 -2.48 5.29
CA ALA A 330 1.24 -2.71 3.88
C ALA A 330 2.05 -1.56 3.26
N PHE A 331 2.37 -1.64 1.97
CA PHE A 331 2.83 -0.49 1.17
C PHE A 331 1.63 0.12 0.42
N GLN A 332 1.65 1.44 0.18
CA GLN A 332 0.61 2.13 -0.58
C GLN A 332 0.47 1.57 -2.01
N HIS A 333 -0.69 0.97 -2.28
CA HIS A 333 -1.06 0.36 -3.56
C HIS A 333 -1.26 1.46 -4.62
N THR A 334 -0.22 1.75 -5.40
CA THR A 334 -0.07 3.05 -6.07
C THR A 334 -0.58 3.12 -7.52
N ARG A 335 -1.18 2.05 -8.06
CA ARG A 335 -1.92 2.06 -9.35
C ARG A 335 -3.17 1.17 -9.37
N LYS A 336 -3.24 0.07 -8.60
CA LYS A 336 -4.37 -0.89 -8.64
C LYS A 336 -5.59 -0.53 -7.76
N CYS A 337 -5.49 0.49 -6.91
CA CYS A 337 -6.50 0.81 -5.88
C CYS A 337 -7.52 1.89 -6.28
N GLU A 338 -7.48 2.45 -7.49
CA GLU A 338 -8.27 3.64 -7.87
C GLU A 338 -9.81 3.45 -7.77
N ILE A 339 -10.27 2.19 -7.82
CA ILE A 339 -11.68 1.79 -7.68
C ILE A 339 -12.09 1.56 -6.21
N ALA A 340 -11.16 1.18 -5.33
CA ALA A 340 -11.47 0.57 -4.02
C ALA A 340 -11.14 1.43 -2.78
N SER A 341 -10.19 2.37 -2.86
CA SER A 341 -9.75 3.12 -1.66
C SER A 341 -9.36 4.56 -1.94
N ARG A 342 -10.32 5.50 -1.78
CA ARG A 342 -10.12 6.95 -1.92
C ARG A 342 -9.92 7.70 -0.58
N TRP A 343 -9.54 7.00 0.49
CA TRP A 343 -9.22 7.58 1.81
C TRP A 343 -7.71 7.54 2.07
N LYS A 344 -7.11 8.70 2.40
CA LYS A 344 -5.69 8.80 2.78
C LYS A 344 -5.56 8.61 4.30
N ARG A 345 -4.85 7.56 4.71
CA ARG A 345 -4.59 7.19 6.12
C ARG A 345 -3.10 7.21 6.45
N SER A 346 -2.80 7.06 7.74
CA SER A 346 -1.46 7.00 8.30
C SER A 346 -1.41 6.05 9.49
N LYS A 347 -0.44 5.11 9.48
CA LYS A 347 -0.07 4.13 10.53
C LYS A 347 -1.01 4.18 11.76
N THR A 348 -2.15 3.54 11.61
CA THR A 348 -3.35 3.79 12.42
C THR A 348 -3.23 3.35 13.88
N GLU A 349 -2.64 2.19 14.15
CA GLU A 349 -2.55 1.62 15.50
C GLU A 349 -1.52 2.33 16.41
N ASN A 350 -0.71 3.27 15.91
CA ASN A 350 0.41 3.85 16.66
C ASN A 350 -0.01 4.64 17.92
N TYR A 351 -1.29 4.99 18.05
CA TYR A 351 -1.88 5.66 19.20
C TYR A 351 -1.90 4.77 20.46
N ILE A 352 -2.03 3.45 20.31
CA ILE A 352 -1.98 2.51 21.44
C ILE A 352 -0.57 2.40 22.08
N ILE A 353 0.47 2.97 21.44
CA ILE A 353 1.86 2.88 21.92
C ILE A 353 2.03 3.58 23.27
N PRO A 354 1.58 4.84 23.48
CA PRO A 354 1.44 5.46 24.79
C PRO A 354 0.88 4.55 25.88
N LEU A 355 -0.24 3.86 25.64
CA LEU A 355 -0.85 2.95 26.61
C LEU A 355 0.06 1.73 26.90
N LEU A 356 0.57 1.06 25.86
CA LEU A 356 1.46 -0.11 25.99
C LEU A 356 2.85 0.22 26.55
N ARG A 357 3.26 1.49 26.52
CA ARG A 357 4.57 1.98 27.00
C ARG A 357 4.49 2.88 28.24
N GLN A 358 3.29 3.06 28.79
CA GLN A 358 3.04 3.92 29.97
C GLN A 358 3.58 5.36 29.79
N LEU A 359 3.42 5.91 28.58
CA LEU A 359 3.87 7.27 28.27
C LEU A 359 2.83 8.31 28.70
N GLU A 360 3.28 9.42 29.29
CA GLU A 360 2.44 10.56 29.63
C GLU A 360 1.98 11.28 28.36
N SER A 361 0.78 10.91 27.88
CA SER A 361 0.17 11.45 26.66
C SER A 361 -1.17 12.13 26.98
N ASP A 362 -1.14 13.45 27.18
CA ASP A 362 -2.35 14.26 27.21
C ASP A 362 -2.98 14.30 25.80
N SER A 363 -4.14 13.67 25.64
CA SER A 363 -4.92 13.65 24.40
C SER A 363 -5.81 14.89 24.21
N SER A 364 -5.90 15.76 25.22
CA SER A 364 -6.63 17.04 25.17
C SER A 364 -5.74 18.22 24.76
N GLU A 365 -4.43 18.12 24.96
CA GLU A 365 -3.46 19.12 24.47
C GLU A 365 -3.52 19.20 22.94
N THR A 366 -3.47 20.42 22.39
CA THR A 366 -3.60 20.70 20.95
C THR A 366 -2.55 21.68 20.41
N ASP A 367 -1.70 22.25 21.27
CA ASP A 367 -0.57 23.08 20.83
C ASP A 367 0.50 22.23 20.11
N PRO A 368 0.86 22.56 18.85
CA PRO A 368 1.83 21.76 18.09
C PRO A 368 3.26 21.78 18.66
N GLY A 369 3.63 22.82 19.42
CA GLY A 369 4.95 22.94 20.06
C GLY A 369 5.05 22.00 21.26
N LYS A 370 4.11 22.09 22.19
CA LYS A 370 4.03 21.18 23.35
C LYS A 370 3.91 19.72 22.93
N ILE A 371 3.18 19.41 21.85
CA ILE A 371 3.08 18.04 21.34
C ILE A 371 4.46 17.53 20.90
N LEU A 372 5.31 18.36 20.28
CA LEU A 372 6.69 18.00 19.92
C LEU A 372 7.65 17.88 21.13
N GLU A 373 7.32 18.52 22.26
CA GLU A 373 8.08 18.43 23.52
C GLU A 373 7.57 17.31 24.45
N SER A 374 6.41 16.72 24.14
CA SER A 374 5.77 15.65 24.92
C SER A 374 6.54 14.32 24.85
N THR A 375 6.14 13.35 25.68
CA THR A 375 6.67 11.97 25.63
C THR A 375 6.30 11.21 24.33
N PHE A 376 5.34 11.71 23.54
CA PHE A 376 4.87 11.09 22.31
C PHE A 376 4.88 12.07 21.11
N PRO A 377 6.06 12.61 20.72
CA PRO A 377 6.16 13.67 19.71
C PRO A 377 5.74 13.23 18.31
N THR A 378 5.66 11.92 18.05
CA THR A 378 5.11 11.35 16.82
C THR A 378 3.65 11.79 16.58
N ARG A 379 2.89 12.15 17.62
CA ARG A 379 1.53 12.70 17.54
C ARG A 379 1.45 13.91 16.60
N TYR A 380 2.47 14.78 16.58
CA TYR A 380 2.55 15.93 15.65
C TYR A 380 2.47 15.52 14.17
N PHE A 381 3.03 14.35 13.82
CA PHE A 381 2.98 13.84 12.46
C PHE A 381 1.54 13.51 12.05
N TYR A 382 0.78 12.86 12.95
CA TYR A 382 -0.59 12.41 12.72
C TYR A 382 -1.63 13.54 12.82
N GLU A 383 -1.42 14.56 13.65
CA GLU A 383 -2.45 15.59 13.91
C GLU A 383 -2.19 16.94 13.24
N HIS A 384 -0.96 17.18 12.76
CA HIS A 384 -0.64 18.41 12.03
C HIS A 384 -0.04 18.14 10.65
N THR A 385 1.04 17.33 10.56
CA THR A 385 1.79 17.16 9.30
C THR A 385 0.95 16.50 8.20
N LEU A 386 0.42 15.32 8.49
CA LEU A 386 -0.37 14.52 7.56
C LEU A 386 -1.73 15.15 7.19
N PRO A 387 -2.54 15.71 8.12
CA PRO A 387 -3.78 16.39 7.74
C PRO A 387 -3.52 17.66 6.91
N ALA A 388 -2.44 18.41 7.17
CA ALA A 388 -2.07 19.55 6.33
C ALA A 388 -1.73 19.11 4.89
N ILE A 389 -0.94 18.05 4.72
CA ILE A 389 -0.62 17.46 3.41
C ILE A 389 -1.89 16.94 2.71
N CYS A 390 -2.79 16.27 3.43
CA CYS A 390 -4.05 15.78 2.87
C CYS A 390 -4.98 16.93 2.45
N LYS A 391 -5.09 17.99 3.26
CA LYS A 391 -5.87 19.19 2.94
C LYS A 391 -5.30 19.95 1.73
N ALA A 392 -3.98 19.99 1.58
CA ALA A 392 -3.32 20.63 0.43
C ALA A 392 -3.48 19.83 -0.87
N LEU A 393 -3.36 18.50 -0.83
CA LEU A 393 -3.34 17.65 -2.02
C LEU A 393 -4.70 17.00 -2.37
N SER A 394 -5.66 16.96 -1.43
CA SER A 394 -6.94 16.25 -1.58
C SER A 394 -8.04 16.80 -0.64
N PRO A 395 -8.35 18.12 -0.68
CA PRO A 395 -9.27 18.77 0.27
C PRO A 395 -10.70 18.20 0.29
N ALA A 396 -11.12 17.47 -0.74
CA ALA A 396 -12.43 16.83 -0.82
C ALA A 396 -12.54 15.49 -0.05
N ILE A 397 -11.45 15.02 0.58
CA ILE A 397 -11.39 13.76 1.31
C ILE A 397 -11.11 14.04 2.79
N SER A 398 -11.97 13.54 3.68
CA SER A 398 -11.74 13.61 5.13
C SER A 398 -10.52 12.79 5.54
N TYR A 399 -9.71 13.35 6.44
CA TYR A 399 -8.56 12.68 7.05
C TYR A 399 -8.93 12.13 8.44
N TRP A 400 -8.26 11.06 8.86
CA TRP A 400 -8.45 10.44 10.19
C TRP A 400 -7.08 10.11 10.81
N PRO A 401 -6.73 10.58 12.04
CA PRO A 401 -5.37 10.49 12.57
C PRO A 401 -4.90 9.06 12.93
N GLY A 402 -5.78 8.28 13.53
CA GLY A 402 -5.52 6.92 14.02
C GLY A 402 -6.67 5.96 13.69
N SER A 403 -6.54 4.70 14.09
CA SER A 403 -7.64 3.74 14.21
C SER A 403 -7.16 2.66 15.18
N PRO A 404 -7.79 2.50 16.35
CA PRO A 404 -8.98 3.23 16.81
C PRO A 404 -8.59 4.66 17.23
N PHE A 405 -9.57 5.57 17.43
CA PHE A 405 -9.26 6.96 17.81
C PHE A 405 -10.35 7.62 18.69
N GLY A 406 -10.88 6.89 19.67
CA GLY A 406 -11.96 7.27 20.59
C GLY A 406 -11.73 8.47 21.54
N GLY A 407 -10.52 9.03 21.63
CA GLY A 407 -10.22 10.15 22.54
C GLY A 407 -9.54 9.72 23.83
N ALA A 408 -10.04 10.16 25.00
CA ALA A 408 -9.36 9.98 26.30
C ALA A 408 -9.05 8.52 26.67
N MET A 409 -9.88 7.59 26.21
CA MET A 409 -9.45 6.24 25.88
C MET A 409 -9.73 6.01 24.40
N GLU A 410 -8.76 5.45 23.69
CA GLU A 410 -8.76 5.44 22.23
C GLU A 410 -9.72 4.40 21.63
N ASN A 411 -10.36 3.57 22.46
CA ASN A 411 -11.20 2.44 22.04
C ASN A 411 -12.63 2.47 22.64
N LEU A 412 -13.14 3.66 23.00
CA LEU A 412 -14.45 3.82 23.65
C LEU A 412 -15.62 3.53 22.69
N GLN A 413 -16.49 2.58 23.05
CA GLN A 413 -17.69 2.22 22.27
C GLN A 413 -18.59 3.42 21.95
N GLN A 414 -18.64 4.39 22.87
CA GLN A 414 -19.49 5.58 22.86
C GLN A 414 -19.16 6.54 21.71
N VAL A 415 -17.92 6.55 21.21
CA VAL A 415 -17.43 7.62 20.34
C VAL A 415 -16.48 7.11 19.26
N ARG A 416 -16.66 7.61 18.03
CA ARG A 416 -15.75 7.39 16.88
C ARG A 416 -15.59 5.91 16.49
N ASP A 417 -14.38 5.45 16.17
CA ASP A 417 -14.12 4.07 15.72
C ASP A 417 -13.36 3.22 16.75
N ILE A 418 -13.74 1.95 16.85
CA ILE A 418 -13.19 0.98 17.82
C ILE A 418 -12.62 -0.28 17.16
N HIS A 419 -11.62 -0.86 17.80
CA HIS A 419 -11.07 -2.19 17.55
C HIS A 419 -11.64 -3.15 18.60
N GLN A 420 -12.66 -3.91 18.20
CA GLN A 420 -13.39 -4.84 19.05
C GLN A 420 -12.70 -6.22 19.10
N TRP A 421 -11.62 -6.26 19.89
CA TRP A 421 -10.79 -7.46 20.09
C TRP A 421 -11.04 -8.20 21.41
N HIS A 422 -12.10 -7.89 22.17
CA HIS A 422 -12.46 -8.58 23.42
C HIS A 422 -12.94 -10.03 23.20
N VAL A 423 -13.39 -10.37 21.99
CA VAL A 423 -13.56 -11.75 21.56
C VAL A 423 -12.20 -12.38 21.27
N TRP A 424 -11.48 -12.00 20.22
CA TRP A 424 -10.33 -12.81 19.81
C TRP A 424 -9.04 -12.65 20.64
N HIS A 425 -8.59 -11.43 20.98
CA HIS A 425 -7.25 -11.24 21.58
C HIS A 425 -7.24 -10.98 23.08
N LEU A 426 -8.27 -10.34 23.64
CA LEU A 426 -8.27 -9.91 25.06
C LEU A 426 -8.93 -10.97 25.96
N GLU A 427 -10.05 -10.66 26.63
CA GLU A 427 -10.69 -11.49 27.66
C GLU A 427 -11.35 -12.79 27.16
N MET A 428 -11.36 -13.03 25.84
CA MET A 428 -11.97 -14.21 25.21
C MET A 428 -13.47 -14.35 25.49
N PHE A 429 -14.22 -13.26 25.38
CA PHE A 429 -15.67 -13.29 25.51
C PHE A 429 -16.32 -14.17 24.42
N PRO A 430 -17.47 -14.84 24.71
CA PRO A 430 -18.20 -15.60 23.70
C PRO A 430 -18.55 -14.74 22.48
N TYR A 431 -18.41 -15.26 21.25
CA TYR A 431 -18.67 -14.46 20.05
C TYR A 431 -20.13 -14.00 19.94
N GLN A 432 -21.05 -14.68 20.64
CA GLN A 432 -22.45 -14.29 20.81
C GLN A 432 -22.61 -12.91 21.49
N ASP A 433 -21.57 -12.39 22.15
CA ASP A 433 -21.58 -11.09 22.81
C ASP A 433 -21.15 -9.93 21.88
N PHE A 434 -20.77 -10.18 20.62
CA PHE A 434 -20.50 -9.11 19.64
C PHE A 434 -21.57 -7.98 19.60
N PRO A 435 -22.90 -8.26 19.70
CA PRO A 435 -23.92 -7.20 19.79
C PRO A 435 -23.87 -6.33 21.05
N LYS A 436 -23.34 -6.86 22.17
CA LYS A 436 -23.09 -6.10 23.42
C LYS A 436 -21.78 -5.30 23.36
N LEU A 437 -20.88 -5.71 22.45
CA LEU A 437 -19.51 -5.23 22.33
C LEU A 437 -19.32 -4.17 21.21
N ALA A 438 -20.40 -3.85 20.49
CA ALA A 438 -20.40 -2.88 19.39
C ALA A 438 -20.09 -1.44 19.86
N GLY A 439 -19.54 -0.63 18.95
CA GLY A 439 -19.35 0.81 19.12
C GLY A 439 -19.94 1.61 17.96
N ARG A 440 -19.80 2.94 17.99
CA ARG A 440 -20.33 3.84 16.93
C ARG A 440 -19.86 3.45 15.52
N PHE A 441 -18.63 2.96 15.41
CA PHE A 441 -18.11 2.29 14.23
C PHE A 441 -17.12 1.22 14.68
N VAL A 442 -17.45 -0.06 14.50
CA VAL A 442 -16.47 -1.14 14.68
C VAL A 442 -15.56 -1.11 13.46
N SER A 443 -14.34 -0.59 13.61
CA SER A 443 -13.35 -0.64 12.54
C SER A 443 -12.71 -2.01 12.49
N GLU A 444 -12.08 -2.51 13.55
CA GLU A 444 -11.53 -3.89 13.59
C GLU A 444 -12.35 -4.83 14.47
N PHE A 445 -12.49 -6.07 14.02
CA PHE A 445 -12.88 -7.25 14.80
C PHE A 445 -12.58 -8.51 13.96
N GLY A 446 -12.60 -9.68 14.56
CA GLY A 446 -12.40 -10.95 13.85
C GLY A 446 -12.21 -12.13 14.80
N MET A 447 -11.95 -13.31 14.22
CA MET A 447 -11.53 -14.55 14.88
C MET A 447 -10.64 -15.32 13.89
N GLN A 448 -9.72 -16.16 14.37
CA GLN A 448 -8.91 -17.00 13.49
C GLN A 448 -9.68 -18.26 13.07
N THR A 449 -9.39 -18.76 11.86
CA THR A 449 -9.81 -20.07 11.37
C THR A 449 -8.66 -20.69 10.56
N LEU A 450 -8.69 -22.00 10.37
CA LEU A 450 -7.81 -22.68 9.41
C LEU A 450 -8.27 -22.37 7.96
N PRO A 451 -7.36 -22.41 6.97
CA PRO A 451 -7.72 -22.41 5.56
C PRO A 451 -8.36 -23.76 5.16
N GLY A 452 -8.88 -23.85 3.94
CA GLY A 452 -9.37 -25.13 3.39
C GLY A 452 -8.25 -26.17 3.24
N LEU A 453 -8.59 -27.46 3.32
CA LEU A 453 -7.61 -28.55 3.36
C LEU A 453 -6.66 -28.55 2.16
N ASP A 454 -7.15 -28.31 0.95
CA ASP A 454 -6.36 -28.14 -0.28
C ASP A 454 -5.22 -27.11 -0.08
N THR A 455 -5.49 -26.03 0.66
CA THR A 455 -4.52 -24.97 0.98
C THR A 455 -3.57 -25.37 2.12
N VAL A 456 -3.95 -26.31 2.99
CA VAL A 456 -3.05 -26.90 4.00
C VAL A 456 -2.05 -27.84 3.32
N GLU A 457 -2.54 -28.70 2.42
CA GLU A 457 -1.72 -29.60 1.60
C GLU A 457 -0.73 -28.82 0.72
N ASP A 458 -1.16 -27.71 0.09
CA ASP A 458 -0.31 -26.79 -0.69
C ASP A 458 0.95 -26.28 0.04
N PHE A 459 0.95 -26.19 1.39
CA PHE A 459 2.12 -25.75 2.17
C PHE A 459 2.81 -26.86 2.98
N PHE A 460 2.32 -28.10 2.92
CA PHE A 460 3.05 -29.24 3.49
C PHE A 460 4.22 -29.65 2.58
N PRO A 461 5.32 -30.23 3.11
CA PRO A 461 6.36 -30.81 2.26
C PRO A 461 5.79 -31.92 1.36
N PRO A 462 6.21 -32.04 0.07
CA PRO A 462 5.66 -33.04 -0.85
C PRO A 462 5.79 -34.50 -0.38
N GLU A 463 6.75 -34.79 0.51
CA GLU A 463 6.95 -36.08 1.15
C GLU A 463 6.05 -36.33 2.39
N TYR A 464 5.15 -35.40 2.73
CA TYR A 464 4.36 -35.42 3.96
C TYR A 464 2.85 -35.47 3.67
N SER A 465 2.26 -36.66 3.84
CA SER A 465 0.81 -36.83 3.78
C SER A 465 0.14 -36.34 5.06
N VAL A 466 -1.05 -35.75 4.93
CA VAL A 466 -2.00 -35.57 6.03
C VAL A 466 -2.35 -36.95 6.62
N LEU A 467 -2.68 -37.00 7.91
CA LEU A 467 -3.07 -38.23 8.62
C LEU A 467 -4.34 -38.85 8.00
N GLU A 468 -4.49 -40.19 8.09
CA GLU A 468 -5.63 -40.93 7.52
C GLU A 468 -7.02 -40.49 8.06
N ASN A 469 -7.06 -39.81 9.21
CA ASN A 469 -8.27 -39.25 9.81
C ASN A 469 -8.55 -37.78 9.43
N GLY A 470 -7.67 -37.14 8.65
CA GLY A 470 -7.76 -35.72 8.27
C GLY A 470 -7.43 -34.72 9.39
N ASP A 471 -7.00 -35.18 10.58
CA ASP A 471 -6.67 -34.27 11.69
C ASP A 471 -5.28 -33.66 11.50
N VAL A 472 -5.25 -32.33 11.42
CA VAL A 472 -4.03 -31.50 11.32
C VAL A 472 -3.84 -30.59 12.53
N SER A 473 -4.76 -30.59 13.51
CA SER A 473 -4.80 -29.62 14.61
C SER A 473 -3.48 -29.55 15.41
N GLU A 474 -2.91 -30.71 15.70
CA GLU A 474 -1.66 -30.85 16.44
C GLU A 474 -0.39 -30.79 15.58
N ASP A 475 -0.50 -30.68 14.25
CA ASP A 475 0.63 -30.82 13.34
C ASP A 475 1.70 -29.71 13.48
N LYS A 476 2.95 -30.10 13.32
CA LYS A 476 4.15 -29.26 13.46
C LYS A 476 4.30 -28.20 12.36
N PHE A 477 3.72 -28.40 11.18
CA PHE A 477 3.69 -27.44 10.09
C PHE A 477 2.46 -26.53 10.19
N LEU A 478 1.27 -27.07 10.52
CA LEU A 478 0.10 -26.22 10.80
C LEU A 478 0.39 -25.24 11.94
N LYS A 479 0.96 -25.72 13.05
CA LYS A 479 1.44 -24.88 14.17
C LYS A 479 2.58 -23.93 13.81
N TRP A 480 3.34 -24.21 12.73
CA TRP A 480 4.32 -23.26 12.21
C TRP A 480 3.70 -22.17 11.33
N HIS A 481 2.61 -22.50 10.63
CA HIS A 481 1.90 -21.57 9.75
C HIS A 481 0.93 -20.66 10.53
N ASN A 482 0.46 -21.07 11.70
CA ASN A 482 -0.11 -20.13 12.65
C ASN A 482 0.99 -19.21 13.22
N LYS A 483 0.88 -17.90 13.01
CA LYS A 483 1.85 -16.89 13.48
C LYS A 483 1.42 -16.18 14.77
N MET A 484 0.27 -16.56 15.34
CA MET A 484 -0.19 -16.18 16.66
C MET A 484 0.19 -17.28 17.66
N GLU A 485 0.97 -16.94 18.69
CA GLU A 485 1.63 -17.88 19.60
C GLU A 485 0.66 -18.84 20.32
N ASP A 486 -0.50 -18.33 20.74
CA ASP A 486 -1.60 -19.04 21.39
C ASP A 486 -2.82 -19.25 20.46
N GLY A 487 -2.67 -19.01 19.16
CA GLY A 487 -3.78 -19.02 18.20
C GLY A 487 -4.48 -20.38 18.09
N GLY A 488 -3.73 -21.49 18.21
CA GLY A 488 -4.29 -22.85 18.25
C GLY A 488 -5.19 -23.08 19.47
N ASP A 489 -4.73 -22.68 20.66
CA ASP A 489 -5.48 -22.81 21.91
C ASP A 489 -6.76 -21.96 21.88
N ARG A 490 -6.73 -20.79 21.22
CA ARG A 490 -7.93 -19.96 21.02
C ARG A 490 -8.92 -20.57 20.03
N ILE A 491 -8.46 -21.20 18.93
CA ILE A 491 -9.35 -21.99 18.06
C ILE A 491 -9.99 -23.14 18.86
N ALA A 492 -9.20 -23.87 19.65
CA ALA A 492 -9.69 -24.97 20.48
C ALA A 492 -10.69 -24.50 21.56
N HIS A 493 -10.46 -23.34 22.19
CA HIS A 493 -11.39 -22.73 23.15
C HIS A 493 -12.76 -22.47 22.51
N TYR A 494 -12.79 -21.76 21.37
CA TYR A 494 -14.05 -21.45 20.70
C TYR A 494 -14.72 -22.67 20.09
N GLY A 495 -13.94 -23.65 19.61
CA GLY A 495 -14.45 -24.96 19.19
C GLY A 495 -15.15 -25.68 20.34
N ASN A 496 -14.44 -25.96 21.44
CA ASN A 496 -14.96 -26.70 22.60
C ASN A 496 -16.18 -26.03 23.26
N ALA A 497 -16.27 -24.70 23.23
CA ALA A 497 -17.40 -23.97 23.81
C ALA A 497 -18.69 -24.01 22.96
N ASN A 498 -18.62 -24.34 21.66
CA ASN A 498 -19.73 -24.16 20.72
C ASN A 498 -20.03 -25.37 19.82
N ILE A 499 -19.04 -26.23 19.57
CA ILE A 499 -19.12 -27.41 18.73
C ILE A 499 -19.10 -28.65 19.63
N LYS A 500 -20.09 -29.53 19.47
CA LYS A 500 -20.08 -30.83 20.15
C LYS A 500 -19.15 -31.78 19.40
N PHE A 501 -17.99 -32.05 19.98
CA PHE A 501 -17.18 -33.19 19.57
C PHE A 501 -17.88 -34.48 20.00
N GLU A 502 -17.96 -35.47 19.10
CA GLU A 502 -18.36 -36.82 19.48
C GLU A 502 -17.21 -37.45 20.27
N THR A 503 -17.35 -37.50 21.60
CA THR A 503 -16.43 -38.25 22.45
C THR A 503 -16.56 -39.73 22.13
N GLY A 504 -15.63 -40.26 21.34
CA GLY A 504 -15.61 -41.68 20.95
C GLY A 504 -15.74 -42.58 22.17
N SER A 505 -16.67 -43.53 22.11
CA SER A 505 -16.92 -44.49 23.18
C SER A 505 -15.81 -45.54 23.23
N ASN A 506 -14.80 -45.29 24.07
CA ASN A 506 -13.81 -46.26 24.52
C ASN A 506 -14.44 -47.31 25.46
#